data_AF-A0A8X7CU54-F1
#
_entry.id   AF-A0A8X7CU54-F1
#
_cell.length_a   1.000
_cell.length_b   1.000
_cell.length_c   1.000
_cell.angle_alpha   90.00
_cell.angle_beta   90.00
_cell.angle_gamma   90.00
#
_symmetry.space_group_name_H-M   'P 1'
#
loop_
_entity.id
_entity.type
_entity.pdbx_description
1 polymer ?
#
loop_
_entity_poly.entity_id
_entity_poly.type
_entity_poly.pdbx_seq_one_letter_code
_entity_poly.pdbx_strand_id
1 'polypeptide(L)'
;MVVLSDHGMTSTDSRGLSVINLNQLIDMADIRYMVYYGATSMLLPHDGKLEKVYEALKDIPGLHVYLKDEIPEHYHVKHNRLTLPILLVASKNYYIRGLDIPGKSIPTGSSISLGSHGYDPYEVPDMRGIFFARGPGLKKNYLSPPLQMVDIYGILCELLGITPLPNNGTKSVTKGIVALPYSNADRLTQSSIQITAGVFAVLCMCFYKYFTLLT
;
A
#
# COMPACT_ATOMS: atom_id res chain seq x y z
N MET A 1 13.92 11.77 -3.17
CA MET A 1 13.21 11.52 -1.89
C MET A 1 11.79 11.10 -2.21
N VAL A 2 11.30 10.06 -1.52
CA VAL A 2 9.90 9.60 -1.57
C VAL A 2 9.42 9.52 -0.12
N VAL A 3 8.24 10.06 0.15
CA VAL A 3 7.56 10.03 1.44
C VAL A 3 6.18 9.44 1.19
N LEU A 4 5.80 8.42 1.95
CA LEU A 4 4.50 7.77 1.84
C LEU A 4 4.03 7.30 3.21
N SER A 5 2.75 6.92 3.30
CA SER A 5 2.24 6.08 4.39
C SER A 5 1.70 4.77 3.84
N ASP A 6 1.61 3.78 4.69
CA ASP A 6 0.98 2.48 4.43
C ASP A 6 -0.55 2.60 4.38
N HIS A 7 -1.12 3.42 5.27
CA HIS A 7 -2.55 3.70 5.33
C HIS A 7 -2.83 5.08 5.95
N GLY A 8 -4.12 5.43 6.02
CA GLY A 8 -4.63 6.54 6.83
C GLY A 8 -5.11 6.09 8.22
N MET A 9 -6.02 6.84 8.84
CA MET A 9 -6.51 6.59 10.20
C MET A 9 -7.92 7.17 10.36
N THR A 10 -8.81 6.46 11.06
CA THR A 10 -10.13 6.99 11.43
C THR A 10 -10.33 6.98 12.94
N SER A 11 -11.26 7.80 13.42
CA SER A 11 -11.60 7.87 14.85
C SER A 11 -12.37 6.62 15.26
N THR A 12 -11.99 6.05 16.39
CA THR A 12 -12.72 4.99 17.10
C THR A 12 -13.04 5.43 18.53
N ASP A 13 -13.39 6.71 18.69
CA ASP A 13 -13.84 7.22 19.98
C ASP A 13 -15.13 6.53 20.44
N SER A 14 -15.29 6.37 21.76
CA SER A 14 -16.41 5.61 22.32
C SER A 14 -17.78 6.28 22.12
N ARG A 15 -17.84 7.53 21.67
CA ARG A 15 -19.09 8.30 21.56
C ARG A 15 -19.88 7.95 20.30
N GLY A 16 -19.24 7.31 19.30
CA GLY A 16 -19.90 6.83 18.09
C GLY A 16 -19.57 5.40 17.70
N LEU A 17 -18.76 4.68 18.49
CA LEU A 17 -18.29 3.34 18.15
C LEU A 17 -19.26 2.25 18.59
N SER A 18 -19.67 1.40 17.66
CA SER A 18 -20.39 0.15 17.94
C SER A 18 -19.42 -1.02 18.03
N VAL A 19 -19.34 -1.65 19.19
CA VAL A 19 -18.42 -2.78 19.42
C VAL A 19 -19.15 -4.10 19.16
N ILE A 20 -18.63 -4.86 18.20
CA ILE A 20 -19.11 -6.21 17.88
C ILE A 20 -18.38 -7.19 18.79
N ASN A 21 -19.08 -7.71 19.79
CA ASN A 21 -18.52 -8.65 20.75
C ASN A 21 -18.83 -10.10 20.33
N LEU A 22 -17.90 -10.71 19.58
CA LEU A 22 -18.07 -12.06 19.06
C LEU A 22 -18.29 -13.12 20.15
N ASN A 23 -17.76 -12.93 21.37
CA ASN A 23 -18.02 -13.83 22.52
C ASN A 23 -19.52 -13.99 22.86
N GLN A 24 -20.36 -13.04 22.45
CA GLN A 24 -21.81 -13.06 22.70
C GLN A 24 -22.61 -13.65 21.52
N LEU A 25 -21.95 -13.87 20.37
CA LEU A 25 -22.60 -14.24 19.12
C LEU A 25 -22.29 -15.69 18.71
N ILE A 26 -21.13 -16.21 19.10
CA ILE A 26 -20.66 -17.54 18.73
C ILE A 26 -20.13 -18.32 19.95
N ASP A 27 -20.11 -19.65 19.82
CA ASP A 27 -19.48 -20.51 20.81
C ASP A 27 -17.97 -20.55 20.59
N MET A 28 -17.23 -20.14 21.62
CA MET A 28 -15.77 -20.11 21.64
C MET A 28 -15.12 -21.47 21.41
N ALA A 29 -15.79 -22.55 21.82
CA ALA A 29 -15.33 -23.91 21.62
C ALA A 29 -15.32 -24.32 20.14
N ASP A 30 -16.11 -23.65 19.29
CA ASP A 30 -16.15 -23.91 17.85
C ASP A 30 -15.00 -23.23 17.09
N ILE A 31 -14.22 -22.35 17.73
CA ILE A 31 -13.13 -21.60 17.09
C ILE A 31 -11.77 -22.21 17.41
N ARG A 32 -11.03 -22.55 16.34
CA ARG A 32 -9.66 -23.06 16.43
C ARG A 32 -8.66 -21.93 16.53
N TYR A 33 -8.77 -20.90 15.69
CA TYR A 33 -7.94 -19.70 15.71
C TYR A 33 -8.72 -18.45 15.31
N MET A 34 -8.36 -17.32 15.88
CA MET A 34 -8.72 -15.98 15.42
C MET A 34 -7.43 -15.20 15.18
N VAL A 35 -7.37 -14.50 14.05
CA VAL A 35 -6.27 -13.58 13.75
C VAL A 35 -6.81 -12.18 13.54
N TYR A 36 -6.12 -11.20 14.13
CA TYR A 36 -6.50 -9.80 14.16
C TYR A 36 -7.86 -9.52 14.84
N TYR A 37 -8.11 -8.25 15.09
CA TYR A 37 -9.35 -7.70 15.63
C TYR A 37 -9.44 -6.22 15.23
N GLY A 38 -10.55 -5.56 15.57
CA GLY A 38 -10.79 -4.16 15.23
C GLY A 38 -11.52 -4.02 13.90
N ALA A 39 -10.87 -3.39 12.92
CA ALA A 39 -11.51 -3.17 11.62
C ALA A 39 -11.65 -4.45 10.79
N THR A 40 -10.70 -5.37 10.91
CA THR A 40 -10.68 -6.64 10.18
C THR A 40 -10.21 -7.78 11.07
N SER A 41 -10.76 -8.97 10.83
CA SER A 41 -10.34 -10.21 11.50
C SER A 41 -10.59 -11.40 10.58
N MET A 42 -9.94 -12.52 10.86
CA MET A 42 -10.29 -13.78 10.23
C MET A 42 -10.45 -14.88 11.27
N LEU A 43 -11.40 -15.78 11.02
CA LEU A 43 -11.69 -16.92 11.88
C LEU A 43 -11.36 -18.23 11.18
N LEU A 44 -10.75 -19.15 11.92
CA LEU A 44 -10.64 -20.56 11.59
C LEU A 44 -11.48 -21.38 12.58
N PRO A 45 -12.70 -21.78 12.19
CA PRO A 45 -13.51 -22.72 12.96
C PRO A 45 -12.86 -24.11 13.02
N HIS A 46 -13.27 -24.91 14.00
CA HIS A 46 -13.01 -26.35 14.01
C HIS A 46 -13.78 -27.06 12.87
N ASP A 47 -13.32 -28.27 12.51
CA ASP A 47 -13.94 -29.06 11.44
C ASP A 47 -15.44 -29.30 11.73
N GLY A 48 -16.27 -29.11 10.71
CA GLY A 48 -17.73 -29.20 10.83
C GLY A 48 -18.43 -28.00 11.49
N LYS A 49 -17.70 -26.94 11.87
CA LYS A 49 -18.29 -25.74 12.51
C LYS A 49 -18.43 -24.51 11.62
N LEU A 50 -17.90 -24.58 10.39
CA LEU A 50 -17.86 -23.45 9.47
C LEU A 50 -19.23 -22.79 9.26
N GLU A 51 -20.22 -23.57 8.85
CA GLU A 51 -21.57 -23.09 8.55
C GLU A 51 -22.25 -22.51 9.79
N LYS A 52 -22.14 -23.20 10.94
CA LYS A 52 -22.68 -22.72 12.22
C LYS A 52 -22.14 -21.33 12.59
N VAL A 53 -20.83 -21.13 12.46
CA VAL A 53 -20.18 -19.84 12.79
C VAL A 53 -20.56 -18.76 11.77
N TYR A 54 -20.60 -19.10 10.49
CA TYR A 54 -20.99 -18.16 9.43
C TYR A 54 -22.44 -17.67 9.60
N GLU A 55 -23.39 -18.59 9.76
CA GLU A 55 -24.81 -18.27 9.90
C GLU A 55 -25.10 -17.41 11.13
N ALA A 56 -24.33 -17.58 12.21
CA ALA A 56 -24.46 -16.76 13.42
C ALA A 56 -23.97 -15.31 13.23
N LEU A 57 -23.13 -15.04 12.22
CA LEU A 57 -22.46 -13.74 12.06
C LEU A 57 -22.92 -12.95 10.82
N LYS A 58 -23.45 -13.62 9.78
CA LYS A 58 -23.65 -13.02 8.46
C LYS A 58 -24.58 -11.80 8.42
N ASP A 59 -25.53 -11.71 9.35
CA ASP A 59 -26.54 -10.64 9.40
C ASP A 59 -26.27 -9.61 10.51
N ILE A 60 -25.05 -9.58 11.07
CA ILE A 60 -24.69 -8.63 12.13
C ILE A 60 -24.53 -7.22 11.54
N PRO A 61 -25.25 -6.21 12.07
CA PRO A 61 -25.12 -4.83 11.60
C PRO A 61 -23.67 -4.32 11.67
N GLY A 62 -23.21 -3.71 10.59
CA GLY A 62 -21.86 -3.14 10.49
C GLY A 62 -20.74 -4.16 10.41
N LEU A 63 -21.05 -5.43 10.10
CA LEU A 63 -20.09 -6.48 9.88
C LEU A 63 -20.34 -7.14 8.52
N HIS A 64 -19.37 -7.06 7.63
CA HIS A 64 -19.34 -7.89 6.45
C HIS A 64 -18.64 -9.20 6.80
N VAL A 65 -19.31 -10.32 6.50
CA VAL A 65 -18.83 -11.67 6.75
C VAL A 65 -18.72 -12.37 5.40
N TYR A 66 -17.52 -12.81 5.05
CA TYR A 66 -17.27 -13.51 3.80
C TYR A 66 -16.72 -14.89 4.10
N LEU A 67 -17.31 -15.92 3.50
CA LEU A 67 -16.58 -17.17 3.31
C LEU A 67 -15.40 -16.91 2.38
N LYS A 68 -14.32 -17.70 2.51
CA LYS A 68 -13.09 -17.51 1.73
C LYS A 68 -13.35 -17.36 0.22
N ASP A 69 -14.24 -18.18 -0.33
CA ASP A 69 -14.55 -18.16 -1.76
C ASP A 69 -15.50 -17.02 -2.18
N GLU A 70 -16.05 -16.28 -1.22
CA GLU A 70 -16.95 -15.14 -1.43
C GLU A 70 -16.25 -13.79 -1.18
N ILE A 71 -14.99 -13.82 -0.70
CA ILE A 71 -14.20 -12.61 -0.47
C ILE A 71 -14.13 -11.80 -1.79
N PRO A 72 -14.47 -10.49 -1.76
CA PRO A 72 -14.41 -9.64 -2.94
C PRO A 72 -13.02 -9.62 -3.59
N GLU A 73 -12.99 -9.77 -4.92
CA GLU A 73 -11.73 -9.91 -5.66
C GLU A 73 -10.81 -8.68 -5.53
N HIS A 74 -11.40 -7.49 -5.33
CA HIS A 74 -10.65 -6.25 -5.19
C HIS A 74 -9.78 -6.20 -3.93
N TYR A 75 -10.02 -7.05 -2.93
CA TYR A 75 -9.10 -7.17 -1.78
C TYR A 75 -7.84 -7.97 -2.12
N HIS A 76 -7.86 -8.78 -3.19
CA HIS A 76 -6.73 -9.62 -3.61
C HIS A 76 -6.18 -10.57 -2.53
N VAL A 77 -6.99 -10.94 -1.53
CA VAL A 77 -6.60 -11.88 -0.45
C VAL A 77 -7.24 -13.26 -0.57
N LYS A 78 -8.31 -13.41 -1.34
CA LYS A 78 -9.07 -14.66 -1.51
C LYS A 78 -8.20 -15.88 -1.81
N HIS A 79 -7.26 -15.73 -2.75
CA HIS A 79 -6.41 -16.82 -3.25
C HIS A 79 -5.15 -17.09 -2.42
N ASN A 80 -4.99 -16.44 -1.26
CA ASN A 80 -3.83 -16.65 -0.41
C ASN A 80 -3.99 -17.90 0.48
N ARG A 81 -2.92 -18.68 0.64
CA ARG A 81 -2.88 -19.87 1.52
C ARG A 81 -3.11 -19.53 3.00
N LEU A 82 -2.82 -18.30 3.43
CA LEU A 82 -2.98 -17.85 4.82
C LEU A 82 -4.35 -17.26 5.12
N THR A 83 -5.16 -16.99 4.09
CA THR A 83 -6.55 -16.51 4.28
C THR A 83 -7.38 -17.62 4.91
N LEU A 84 -7.93 -17.34 6.09
CA LEU A 84 -8.74 -18.30 6.85
C LEU A 84 -10.16 -18.42 6.24
N PRO A 85 -10.94 -19.46 6.63
CA PRO A 85 -12.24 -19.73 6.03
C PRO A 85 -13.28 -18.61 6.14
N ILE A 86 -13.23 -17.78 7.18
CA ILE A 86 -14.15 -16.65 7.36
C ILE A 86 -13.33 -15.36 7.50
N LEU A 87 -13.60 -14.38 6.63
CA LEU A 87 -13.12 -13.01 6.73
C LEU A 87 -14.22 -12.13 7.34
N LEU A 88 -13.84 -11.32 8.31
CA LEU A 88 -14.68 -10.31 8.94
C LEU A 88 -14.14 -8.92 8.61
N VAL A 89 -14.99 -8.05 8.06
CA VAL A 89 -14.67 -6.65 7.77
C VAL A 89 -15.72 -5.77 8.43
N ALA A 90 -15.32 -5.00 9.44
CA ALA A 90 -16.19 -4.03 10.08
C ALA A 90 -16.42 -2.83 9.16
N SER A 91 -17.64 -2.30 9.14
CA SER A 91 -17.94 -1.01 8.51
C SER A 91 -17.38 0.14 9.37
N LYS A 92 -17.33 1.36 8.81
CA LYS A 92 -16.94 2.57 9.57
C LYS A 92 -17.79 2.71 10.85
N ASN A 93 -17.15 3.11 11.94
CA ASN A 93 -17.74 3.22 13.29
C ASN A 93 -18.12 1.89 13.95
N TYR A 94 -17.71 0.75 13.38
CA TYR A 94 -17.77 -0.55 14.04
C TYR A 94 -16.38 -1.04 14.43
N TYR A 95 -16.32 -1.91 15.43
CA TYR A 95 -15.08 -2.52 15.91
C TYR A 95 -15.31 -3.96 16.36
N ILE A 96 -14.61 -4.90 15.73
CA ILE A 96 -14.63 -6.31 16.11
C ILE A 96 -13.78 -6.47 17.37
N ARG A 97 -14.39 -6.84 18.48
CA ARG A 97 -13.64 -7.21 19.68
C ARG A 97 -13.01 -8.58 19.46
N GLY A 98 -11.73 -8.68 19.79
CA GLY A 98 -11.01 -9.94 19.80
C GLY A 98 -11.66 -10.95 20.74
N LEU A 99 -11.60 -12.21 20.34
CA LEU A 99 -12.07 -13.32 21.15
C LEU A 99 -11.09 -13.61 22.29
N ASP A 100 -11.62 -13.86 23.49
CA ASP A 100 -10.83 -14.19 24.68
C ASP A 100 -10.49 -15.69 24.68
N ILE A 101 -9.76 -16.16 23.66
CA ILE A 101 -9.32 -17.56 23.53
C ILE A 101 -7.83 -17.68 23.87
N PRO A 102 -7.48 -18.26 25.03
CA PRO A 102 -6.09 -18.46 25.41
C PRO A 102 -5.29 -19.20 24.32
N GLY A 103 -4.18 -18.60 23.87
CA GLY A 103 -3.24 -19.21 22.92
C GLY A 103 -3.74 -19.37 21.47
N LYS A 104 -4.95 -18.91 21.14
CA LYS A 104 -5.57 -19.09 19.82
C LYS A 104 -6.00 -17.77 19.15
N SER A 105 -6.00 -16.67 19.90
CA SER A 105 -6.32 -15.32 19.41
C SER A 105 -5.04 -14.47 19.35
N ILE A 106 -4.69 -13.95 18.17
CA ILE A 106 -3.44 -13.20 17.96
C ILE A 106 -3.72 -11.93 17.13
N PRO A 107 -3.33 -10.72 17.58
CA PRO A 107 -2.68 -10.41 18.84
C PRO A 107 -3.63 -10.50 20.05
N THR A 108 -3.08 -10.72 21.24
CA THR A 108 -3.83 -10.78 22.50
C THR A 108 -3.99 -9.36 23.08
N GLY A 109 -5.05 -8.64 22.70
CA GLY A 109 -5.34 -7.32 23.22
C GLY A 109 -6.80 -6.93 22.95
N SER A 110 -7.46 -6.31 23.94
CA SER A 110 -8.87 -5.91 23.81
C SER A 110 -9.11 -4.42 24.04
N SER A 111 -8.05 -3.64 24.26
CA SER A 111 -8.15 -2.19 24.44
C SER A 111 -8.43 -1.54 23.08
N ILE A 112 -9.53 -0.81 23.01
CA ILE A 112 -9.90 -0.04 21.83
C ILE A 112 -9.15 1.28 21.87
N SER A 113 -8.28 1.50 20.88
CA SER A 113 -7.61 2.79 20.66
C SER A 113 -8.62 3.87 20.26
N LEU A 114 -8.30 5.14 20.51
CA LEU A 114 -9.13 6.27 20.05
C LEU A 114 -9.06 6.48 18.52
N GLY A 115 -8.11 5.83 17.85
CA GLY A 115 -8.04 5.77 16.40
C GLY A 115 -7.65 4.38 15.91
N SER A 116 -8.19 3.98 14.76
CA SER A 116 -7.90 2.69 14.13
C SER A 116 -7.84 2.77 12.61
N HIS A 117 -7.38 1.68 12.01
CA HIS A 117 -7.18 1.49 10.59
C HIS A 117 -7.43 0.03 10.21
N GLY A 118 -7.38 -0.28 8.92
CA GLY A 118 -7.64 -1.63 8.40
C GLY A 118 -9.09 -1.87 7.97
N TYR A 119 -9.90 -0.80 7.91
CA TYR A 119 -11.23 -0.82 7.28
C TYR A 119 -11.10 -0.96 5.76
N ASP A 120 -12.20 -1.26 5.08
CA ASP A 120 -12.23 -1.27 3.62
C ASP A 120 -11.80 0.09 3.04
N PRO A 121 -10.69 0.16 2.28
CA PRO A 121 -10.21 1.41 1.70
C PRO A 121 -11.10 1.98 0.58
N TYR A 122 -11.99 1.18 0.00
CA TYR A 122 -12.96 1.60 -1.01
C TYR A 122 -14.21 2.21 -0.38
N GLU A 123 -14.59 1.79 0.83
CA GLU A 123 -15.74 2.34 1.56
C GLU A 123 -15.36 3.46 2.54
N VAL A 124 -14.14 3.43 3.10
CA VAL A 124 -13.68 4.36 4.14
C VAL A 124 -12.53 5.23 3.61
N PRO A 125 -12.82 6.44 3.09
CA PRO A 125 -11.80 7.34 2.54
C PRO A 125 -10.68 7.70 3.52
N ASP A 126 -10.94 7.63 4.83
CA ASP A 126 -9.95 7.87 5.89
C ASP A 126 -8.79 6.85 5.87
N MET A 127 -8.93 5.71 5.19
CA MET A 127 -7.87 4.71 5.02
C MET A 127 -6.85 5.09 3.94
N ARG A 128 -7.10 6.14 3.15
CA ARG A 128 -6.18 6.60 2.11
C ARG A 128 -4.90 7.15 2.73
N GLY A 129 -3.77 6.61 2.30
CA GLY A 129 -2.46 7.09 2.66
C GLY A 129 -2.01 8.33 1.88
N ILE A 130 -0.76 8.74 2.10
CA ILE A 130 -0.12 9.84 1.37
C ILE A 130 0.98 9.33 0.45
N PHE A 131 1.27 10.09 -0.60
CA PHE A 131 2.46 9.90 -1.44
C PHE A 131 2.98 11.26 -1.92
N PHE A 132 4.21 11.57 -1.57
CA PHE A 132 4.95 12.74 -2.03
C PHE A 132 6.32 12.32 -2.52
N ALA A 133 6.76 12.87 -3.64
CA ALA A 133 8.07 12.56 -4.18
C ALA A 133 8.72 13.81 -4.78
N ARG A 134 10.03 13.96 -4.55
CA ARG A 134 10.83 15.06 -5.10
C ARG A 134 12.19 14.55 -5.53
N GLY A 135 12.58 14.89 -6.75
CA GLY A 135 13.87 14.55 -7.31
C GLY A 135 13.96 14.86 -8.80
N PRO A 136 15.19 14.83 -9.37
CA PRO A 136 15.45 15.14 -10.78
C PRO A 136 14.74 14.22 -11.79
N GLY A 137 14.45 12.96 -11.44
CA GLY A 137 13.74 12.02 -12.31
C GLY A 137 12.21 12.18 -12.35
N LEU A 138 11.65 13.07 -11.53
CA LEU A 138 10.20 13.26 -11.36
C LEU A 138 9.73 14.54 -12.04
N LYS A 139 8.47 14.55 -12.48
CA LYS A 139 7.82 15.77 -12.96
C LYS A 139 7.75 16.82 -11.83
N LYS A 140 8.01 18.08 -12.19
CA LYS A 140 7.93 19.22 -11.25
C LYS A 140 6.50 19.77 -11.24
N ASN A 141 6.04 20.25 -10.08
CA ASN A 141 4.70 20.83 -9.89
C ASN A 141 3.58 19.95 -10.47
N TYR A 142 3.72 18.63 -10.31
CA TYR A 142 2.80 17.65 -10.86
C TYR A 142 1.94 17.06 -9.75
N LEU A 143 0.62 17.13 -9.93
CA LEU A 143 -0.36 16.44 -9.10
C LEU A 143 -0.81 15.19 -9.84
N SER A 144 -0.50 14.03 -9.28
CA SER A 144 -0.94 12.75 -9.83
C SER A 144 -2.42 12.50 -9.48
N PRO A 145 -3.17 11.77 -10.32
CA PRO A 145 -4.34 11.03 -9.87
C PRO A 145 -4.00 10.10 -8.69
N PRO A 146 -5.00 9.65 -7.91
CA PRO A 146 -4.78 8.69 -6.84
C PRO A 146 -4.03 7.44 -7.32
N LEU A 147 -3.09 6.99 -6.51
CA LEU A 147 -2.26 5.82 -6.77
C LEU A 147 -2.76 4.63 -5.96
N GLN A 148 -2.48 3.42 -6.44
CA GLN A 148 -2.55 2.23 -5.62
C GLN A 148 -1.17 1.95 -5.02
N MET A 149 -1.12 1.41 -3.81
CA MET A 149 0.15 1.09 -3.14
C MET A 149 1.05 0.16 -3.98
N VAL A 150 0.45 -0.73 -4.78
CA VAL A 150 1.17 -1.65 -5.67
C VAL A 150 1.90 -0.93 -6.82
N ASP A 151 1.51 0.30 -7.17
CA ASP A 151 2.16 1.07 -8.24
C ASP A 151 3.53 1.62 -7.82
N ILE A 152 3.77 1.76 -6.51
CA ILE A 152 4.98 2.40 -5.95
C ILE A 152 6.24 1.64 -6.33
N TYR A 153 6.20 0.30 -6.34
CA TYR A 153 7.34 -0.53 -6.72
C TYR A 153 7.84 -0.21 -8.15
N GLY A 154 6.91 -0.09 -9.11
CA GLY A 154 7.23 0.25 -10.49
C GLY A 154 7.85 1.64 -10.62
N ILE A 155 7.31 2.62 -9.87
CA ILE A 155 7.85 4.00 -9.81
C ILE A 155 9.29 4.00 -9.31
N LEU A 156 9.57 3.28 -8.22
CA LEU A 156 10.92 3.21 -7.66
C LEU A 156 11.91 2.52 -8.60
N CYS A 157 11.51 1.41 -9.23
CA CYS A 157 12.35 0.71 -10.20
C CYS A 157 12.74 1.60 -11.38
N GLU A 158 11.78 2.32 -11.95
CA GLU A 158 12.02 3.24 -13.08
C GLU A 158 12.96 4.38 -12.69
N LEU A 159 12.78 4.97 -11.50
CA LEU A 159 13.65 6.04 -11.00
C LEU A 159 15.10 5.56 -10.76
N LEU A 160 15.28 4.31 -10.35
CA LEU A 160 16.58 3.70 -10.07
C LEU A 160 17.22 3.06 -11.32
N GLY A 161 16.50 2.95 -12.44
CA GLY A 161 16.97 2.24 -13.63
C GLY A 161 17.07 0.72 -13.43
N ILE A 162 16.25 0.15 -12.55
CA ILE A 162 16.19 -1.28 -12.27
C ILE A 162 15.04 -1.89 -13.07
N THR A 163 15.25 -3.05 -13.69
CA THR A 163 14.16 -3.79 -14.32
C THR A 163 13.24 -4.38 -13.24
N PRO A 164 11.95 -3.99 -13.21
CA PRO A 164 11.03 -4.53 -12.21
C PRO A 164 10.77 -6.02 -12.45
N LEU A 165 10.70 -6.79 -11.38
CA LEU A 165 10.18 -8.16 -11.41
C LEU A 165 8.66 -8.16 -11.65
N PRO A 166 8.05 -9.31 -12.02
CA PRO A 166 6.60 -9.41 -12.15
C PRO A 166 5.88 -8.94 -10.87
N ASN A 167 4.94 -8.02 -11.03
CA ASN A 167 4.18 -7.40 -9.94
C ASN A 167 2.83 -6.89 -10.46
N ASN A 168 1.95 -6.44 -9.57
CA ASN A 168 0.59 -5.99 -9.90
C ASN A 168 0.46 -4.48 -10.14
N GLY A 169 1.56 -3.72 -10.12
CA GLY A 169 1.56 -2.28 -10.39
C GLY A 169 1.25 -1.96 -11.85
N THR A 170 0.59 -0.83 -12.07
CA THR A 170 0.14 -0.39 -13.38
C THR A 170 1.23 0.43 -14.10
N LYS A 171 1.77 -0.11 -15.19
CA LYS A 171 2.90 0.50 -15.92
C LYS A 171 2.62 1.92 -16.45
N SER A 172 1.38 2.24 -16.84
CA SER A 172 1.03 3.58 -17.32
C SER A 172 1.10 4.64 -16.22
N VAL A 173 0.79 4.27 -14.97
CA VAL A 173 0.91 5.14 -13.79
C VAL A 173 2.37 5.51 -13.56
N THR A 174 3.28 4.52 -13.59
CA THR A 174 4.73 4.75 -13.47
C THR A 174 5.25 5.75 -14.50
N LYS A 175 4.91 5.55 -15.79
CA LYS A 175 5.31 6.45 -16.87
C LYS A 175 4.70 7.86 -16.76
N GLY A 176 3.53 7.97 -16.13
CA GLY A 176 2.85 9.24 -15.91
C GLY A 176 3.57 10.17 -14.94
N ILE A 177 4.31 9.62 -13.98
CA ILE A 177 4.97 10.38 -12.90
C ILE A 177 6.44 10.68 -13.20
N VAL A 178 7.13 9.74 -13.85
CA VAL A 178 8.55 9.87 -14.19
C VAL A 178 8.72 10.83 -15.38
N ALA A 179 9.63 11.80 -15.24
CA ALA A 179 9.95 12.78 -16.29
C ALA A 179 11.16 12.37 -17.13
N LEU A 180 12.15 11.74 -16.49
CA LEU A 180 13.35 11.23 -17.13
C LEU A 180 13.51 9.77 -16.70
N PRO A 181 13.47 8.80 -17.64
CA PRO A 181 13.85 7.44 -17.31
C PRO A 181 15.31 7.48 -16.87
N TYR A 182 15.58 7.07 -15.63
CA TYR A 182 16.88 7.18 -14.97
C TYR A 182 17.38 8.62 -14.78
N SER A 183 17.49 9.06 -13.53
CA SER A 183 18.13 10.32 -13.17
C SER A 183 19.64 10.24 -13.45
N ASN A 184 20.05 10.53 -14.68
CA ASN A 184 21.43 10.82 -15.07
C ASN A 184 21.90 12.19 -14.52
N ALA A 185 21.77 12.43 -13.21
CA ALA A 185 22.19 13.71 -12.61
C ALA A 185 23.67 14.04 -12.93
N ASP A 186 24.51 13.03 -13.15
CA ASP A 186 25.93 13.20 -13.47
C ASP A 186 26.28 13.27 -14.98
N ARG A 187 25.45 12.77 -15.91
CA ARG A 187 25.86 12.79 -17.34
C ARG A 187 25.68 14.15 -18.00
N LEU A 188 24.73 14.97 -17.56
CA LEU A 188 24.49 16.30 -18.15
C LEU A 188 25.62 17.30 -17.81
N THR A 189 26.19 17.20 -16.61
CA THR A 189 27.39 17.96 -16.22
C THR A 189 28.62 17.46 -16.98
N GLN A 190 28.77 16.15 -17.18
CA GLN A 190 29.92 15.60 -17.89
C GLN A 190 29.91 15.93 -19.40
N SER A 191 28.74 15.91 -20.04
CA SER A 191 28.59 16.24 -21.47
C SER A 191 28.78 17.73 -21.76
N SER A 192 28.30 18.62 -20.88
CA SER A 192 28.55 20.07 -21.02
C SER A 192 30.03 20.44 -20.87
N ILE A 193 30.76 19.78 -19.96
CA ILE A 193 32.22 19.94 -19.81
C ILE A 193 32.98 19.44 -21.05
N GLN A 194 32.59 18.29 -21.61
CA GLN A 194 33.25 17.76 -22.82
C GLN A 194 33.03 18.64 -24.05
N ILE A 195 31.83 19.20 -24.22
CA ILE A 195 31.53 20.11 -25.34
C ILE A 195 32.34 21.41 -25.21
N THR A 196 32.39 22.01 -24.01
CA THR A 196 33.17 23.24 -23.79
C THR A 196 34.67 23.02 -23.98
N ALA A 197 35.22 21.90 -23.48
CA ALA A 197 36.62 21.54 -23.71
C ALA A 197 36.92 21.30 -25.21
N GLY A 198 36.02 20.64 -25.93
CA GLY A 198 36.18 20.41 -27.37
C GLY A 198 36.14 21.70 -28.19
N VAL A 199 35.20 22.60 -27.91
CA VAL A 199 35.12 23.91 -28.58
C VAL A 199 36.37 24.74 -28.30
N PHE A 200 36.85 24.74 -27.05
CA PHE A 200 38.08 25.46 -26.68
C PHE A 200 39.31 24.92 -27.41
N ALA A 201 39.47 23.60 -27.49
CA ALA A 201 40.58 22.97 -28.21
C ALA A 201 40.57 23.28 -29.71
N VAL A 202 39.40 23.28 -30.35
CA VAL A 202 39.24 23.64 -31.76
C VAL A 202 39.58 25.12 -31.99
N LEU A 203 39.11 26.01 -31.13
CA LEU A 203 39.46 27.44 -31.21
C LEU A 203 40.96 27.66 -31.06
N CYS A 204 41.61 27.03 -30.07
CA CYS A 204 43.07 27.11 -29.91
C CYS A 204 43.82 26.60 -31.14
N MET A 205 43.39 25.50 -31.76
CA MET A 205 44.00 25.00 -33.00
C MET A 205 43.82 25.97 -34.18
N CYS A 206 42.64 26.58 -34.32
CA CYS A 206 42.37 27.59 -35.35
C CYS A 206 43.22 28.85 -35.15
N PHE A 207 43.34 29.35 -33.93
CA PHE A 207 44.19 30.50 -33.61
C PHE A 207 45.67 30.19 -33.84
N TYR A 208 46.16 29.01 -33.42
CA TYR A 208 47.54 28.60 -33.68
C TYR A 208 47.85 28.56 -35.18
N LYS A 209 46.98 27.92 -35.98
CA LYS A 209 47.13 27.88 -37.45
C LYS A 209 47.15 29.28 -38.07
N TYR A 210 46.25 30.16 -37.63
CA TYR A 210 46.17 31.54 -38.12
C TYR A 210 47.45 32.32 -37.84
N PHE A 211 48.01 32.20 -36.63
CA PHE A 211 49.27 32.86 -36.27
C PHE A 211 50.49 32.29 -37.01
N THR A 212 50.56 30.98 -37.25
CA THR A 212 51.64 30.38 -38.05
C THR A 212 51.59 30.74 -39.55
N LEU A 213 50.45 31.22 -40.05
CA LEU A 213 50.30 31.69 -41.44
C LEU A 213 50.66 33.18 -41.61
N LEU A 214 50.82 33.93 -40.52
CA LEU A 214 51.13 35.36 -40.49
C LEU A 214 52.61 35.67 -40.19
N THR A 215 53.42 34.64 -39.93
CA THR A 215 54.88 34.70 -39.74
C THR A 215 55.57 34.01 -40.90
#